data_AF-A0A1G9P3N4-F1
#
_entry.id   AF-A0A1G9P3N4-F1
#
_cell.length_a   1.000
_cell.length_b   1.000
_cell.length_c   1.000
_cell.angle_alpha   90.00
_cell.angle_beta   90.00
_cell.angle_gamma   90.00
#
_symmetry.space_group_name_H-M   'P 1'
#
loop_
_entity.id
_entity.type
_entity.pdbx_description
1 polymer ?
#
loop_
_entity_poly.entity_id
_entity_poly.type
_entity_poly.pdbx_seq_one_letter_code
_entity_poly.pdbx_strand_id
1 'polypeptide(L)'
;MSNAPFVVTVASEKGGVGKTTVATNLAVYLKALREDLPVTIASFDNHFSIDAMFAIGEHRGTSVRDLFVQSRAPQATLGEYGVQFFASERHLPEPGGGTDSLRAALAASQLGGILILDTRPILDYFTRSALAAADLVLAPVKDRASLVNVAALQRALHDENGDASCLWLLPSLIDRRSRLREGVSLEDFLVFAARERGYQLAPTVLAKSPKVEGLATGFSRRTYPVLTHARGTLVHAQLRVLASFVLERFAAADLPLSLRRQAQAACAARRPPRRLAPECPLCGEAPAASGGWFCEDPARRRRSFLHGSCLEGVLGELDPAELFPCGGALVVDKPEPGWREENALYLHGFSQEGAVSVRQELLGEAKQPFYDFLRAVCGRLPEELPATRILLTAGGEEPPFYPTPADYRRYAVLRRQILRQLRSSFKPGSPADEA
;
A
#
# COMPACT_ATOMS: atom_id res chain seq x y z
N MET A 1 -7.71 -22.78 -0.41
CA MET A 1 -6.86 -22.10 -1.39
C MET A 1 -7.47 -20.72 -1.60
N SER A 2 -6.75 -19.64 -1.28
CA SER A 2 -7.28 -18.28 -1.43
C SER A 2 -7.42 -17.96 -2.91
N ASN A 3 -8.66 -17.76 -3.37
CA ASN A 3 -8.98 -17.35 -4.72
C ASN A 3 -9.00 -15.82 -4.72
N ALA A 4 -7.87 -15.20 -5.06
CA ALA A 4 -7.81 -13.75 -5.25
C ALA A 4 -7.93 -13.42 -6.74
N PRO A 5 -8.46 -12.24 -7.11
CA PRO A 5 -8.67 -11.92 -8.50
C PRO A 5 -7.39 -11.34 -9.12
N PHE A 6 -7.21 -11.58 -10.41
CA PHE A 6 -6.26 -10.83 -11.24
C PHE A 6 -6.84 -9.44 -11.51
N VAL A 7 -6.14 -8.40 -11.09
CA VAL A 7 -6.68 -7.03 -11.09
C VAL A 7 -6.26 -6.27 -12.34
N VAL A 8 -7.24 -5.87 -13.14
CA VAL A 8 -7.06 -4.98 -14.30
C VAL A 8 -7.55 -3.58 -13.92
N THR A 9 -6.66 -2.61 -13.81
CA THR A 9 -7.03 -1.21 -13.52
C THR A 9 -7.03 -0.39 -14.80
N VAL A 10 -8.12 0.31 -15.08
CA VAL A 10 -8.23 1.26 -16.18
C VAL A 10 -8.08 2.68 -15.65
N ALA A 11 -6.89 3.27 -15.80
CA ALA A 11 -6.53 4.53 -15.15
C ALA A 11 -6.00 5.59 -16.12
N SER A 12 -6.38 6.85 -15.86
CA SER A 12 -5.90 8.04 -16.57
C SER A 12 -6.37 9.29 -15.85
N GLU A 13 -5.43 10.19 -15.53
CA GLU A 13 -5.73 11.52 -14.99
C GLU A 13 -6.50 12.40 -15.96
N LYS A 14 -6.50 12.06 -17.25
CA LYS A 14 -7.28 12.82 -18.22
C LYS A 14 -8.73 12.33 -18.24
N GLY A 15 -9.66 13.25 -18.01
CA GLY A 15 -11.09 13.02 -18.23
C GLY A 15 -11.42 12.80 -19.71
N GLY A 16 -12.43 11.96 -19.98
CA GLY A 16 -12.95 11.75 -21.34
C GLY A 16 -11.97 11.10 -22.31
N VAL A 17 -11.13 10.18 -21.84
CA VAL A 17 -10.28 9.28 -22.68
C VAL A 17 -10.93 7.92 -22.93
N GLY A 18 -12.14 7.70 -22.39
CA GLY A 18 -12.90 6.45 -22.54
C GLY A 18 -12.66 5.38 -21.47
N LYS A 19 -12.19 5.74 -20.25
CA LYS A 19 -11.93 4.78 -19.16
C LYS A 19 -13.12 3.86 -18.86
N THR A 20 -14.26 4.44 -18.49
CA THR A 20 -15.49 3.67 -18.20
C THR A 20 -15.96 2.87 -19.40
N THR A 21 -15.86 3.42 -20.62
CA THR A 21 -16.21 2.69 -21.84
C THR A 21 -15.32 1.46 -22.04
N VAL A 22 -14.00 1.59 -21.83
CA VAL A 22 -13.04 0.49 -21.89
C VAL A 22 -13.36 -0.53 -20.81
N ALA A 23 -13.47 -0.12 -19.54
CA ALA A 23 -13.66 -1.01 -18.40
C ALA A 23 -14.96 -1.83 -18.53
N THR A 24 -16.08 -1.16 -18.76
CA THR A 24 -17.40 -1.81 -18.87
C THR A 24 -17.50 -2.76 -20.07
N ASN A 25 -17.02 -2.34 -21.24
CA ASN A 25 -17.05 -3.23 -22.41
C ASN A 25 -16.04 -4.37 -22.28
N LEU A 26 -14.86 -4.12 -21.73
CA LEU A 26 -13.87 -5.18 -21.50
C LEU A 26 -14.47 -6.31 -20.66
N ALA A 27 -15.22 -5.98 -19.60
CA ALA A 27 -15.90 -6.98 -18.77
C ALA A 27 -16.83 -7.88 -19.59
N VAL A 28 -17.67 -7.27 -20.43
CA VAL A 28 -18.62 -8.00 -21.29
C VAL A 28 -17.90 -8.87 -22.34
N TYR A 29 -16.82 -8.37 -22.94
CA TYR A 29 -16.06 -9.15 -23.92
C TYR A 29 -15.28 -10.30 -23.30
N LEU A 30 -14.68 -10.11 -22.11
CA LEU A 30 -14.03 -11.21 -21.39
C LEU A 30 -15.01 -12.34 -21.10
N LYS A 31 -16.23 -11.97 -20.66
CA LYS A 31 -17.30 -12.92 -20.35
C LYS A 31 -17.79 -13.66 -21.59
N ALA A 32 -17.89 -12.97 -22.73
CA ALA A 32 -18.25 -13.57 -24.01
C ALA A 32 -17.16 -14.47 -24.60
N LEU A 33 -15.88 -14.19 -24.36
CA LEU A 33 -14.76 -15.02 -24.82
C LEU A 33 -14.51 -16.23 -23.91
N ARG A 34 -14.86 -16.14 -22.63
CA ARG A 34 -14.69 -17.20 -21.62
C ARG A 34 -15.89 -17.26 -20.67
N GLU A 35 -16.90 -18.04 -21.04
CA GLU A 35 -18.18 -18.14 -20.33
C GLU A 35 -18.08 -18.74 -18.90
N ASP A 36 -17.02 -19.48 -18.58
CA ASP A 36 -16.82 -20.01 -17.23
C ASP A 36 -15.95 -19.12 -16.33
N LEU A 37 -15.25 -18.13 -16.90
CA LEU A 37 -14.33 -17.28 -16.14
C LEU A 37 -15.10 -16.25 -15.31
N PRO A 38 -14.95 -16.21 -13.97
CA PRO A 38 -15.52 -15.13 -13.18
C PRO A 38 -14.91 -13.78 -13.61
N VAL A 39 -15.78 -12.82 -13.94
CA VAL A 39 -15.39 -11.46 -14.30
C VAL A 39 -16.19 -10.51 -13.42
N THR A 40 -15.48 -9.69 -12.65
CA THR A 40 -16.04 -8.71 -11.73
C THR A 40 -15.64 -7.31 -12.17
N ILE A 41 -16.53 -6.34 -12.06
CA ILE A 41 -16.22 -4.92 -12.30
C ILE A 41 -16.64 -4.03 -11.12
N ALA A 42 -15.80 -3.05 -10.82
CA ALA A 42 -16.08 -2.00 -9.86
C ALA A 42 -15.65 -0.65 -10.44
N SER A 43 -16.42 0.40 -10.13
CA SER A 43 -16.06 1.78 -10.47
C SER A 43 -15.79 2.57 -9.21
N PHE A 44 -14.62 3.20 -9.16
CA PHE A 44 -14.32 4.22 -8.16
C PHE A 44 -14.77 5.60 -8.61
N ASP A 45 -15.24 5.78 -9.85
CA ASP A 45 -15.73 7.06 -10.36
C ASP A 45 -17.12 7.39 -9.80
N ASN A 46 -17.22 8.53 -9.11
CA ASN A 46 -18.48 9.02 -8.55
C ASN A 46 -19.35 9.78 -9.57
N HIS A 47 -18.83 10.08 -10.76
CA HIS A 47 -19.56 10.76 -11.83
C HIS A 47 -20.18 9.79 -12.84
N PHE A 48 -19.61 8.59 -12.98
CA PHE A 48 -20.09 7.57 -13.92
C PHE A 48 -20.51 6.31 -13.19
N SER A 49 -21.79 5.95 -13.33
CA SER A 49 -22.35 4.75 -12.73
C SER A 49 -22.33 3.60 -13.75
N ILE A 50 -21.67 2.50 -13.38
CA ILE A 50 -21.64 1.27 -14.19
C ILE A 50 -22.94 0.46 -14.05
N ASP A 51 -23.76 0.76 -13.04
CA ASP A 51 -25.04 0.12 -12.74
C ASP A 51 -25.99 0.20 -13.94
N ALA A 52 -25.93 1.27 -14.72
CA ALA A 52 -26.73 1.45 -15.92
C ALA A 52 -26.48 0.36 -16.99
N MET A 53 -25.34 -0.32 -16.95
CA MET A 53 -25.04 -1.45 -17.84
C MET A 53 -25.30 -2.81 -17.17
N PHE A 54 -25.00 -2.95 -15.87
CA PHE A 54 -24.92 -4.26 -15.21
C PHE A 54 -26.05 -4.57 -14.23
N ALA A 55 -26.78 -3.58 -13.70
CA ALA A 55 -27.82 -3.86 -12.72
C ALA A 55 -29.01 -4.62 -13.36
N ILE A 56 -29.51 -5.63 -12.65
CA ILE A 56 -30.71 -6.38 -13.04
C ILE A 56 -31.90 -5.83 -12.23
N GLY A 57 -32.87 -5.26 -12.94
CA GLY A 57 -34.04 -4.65 -12.31
C GLY A 57 -33.68 -3.45 -11.42
N GLU A 58 -34.35 -3.34 -10.27
CA GLU A 58 -34.10 -2.27 -9.28
C GLU A 58 -33.00 -2.61 -8.26
N HIS A 59 -32.46 -3.84 -8.31
CA HIS A 59 -31.50 -4.32 -7.32
C HIS A 59 -30.12 -3.72 -7.57
N ARG A 60 -29.78 -2.72 -6.75
CA ARG A 60 -28.43 -2.18 -6.66
C ARG A 60 -27.64 -3.16 -5.79
N GLY A 61 -26.76 -3.94 -6.41
CA GLY A 61 -25.94 -4.93 -5.69
C GLY A 61 -25.09 -4.32 -4.57
N THR A 62 -24.17 -5.11 -4.03
CA THR A 62 -23.27 -4.65 -2.97
C THR A 62 -22.45 -3.43 -3.40
N SER A 63 -22.38 -2.39 -2.55
CA SER A 63 -21.68 -1.14 -2.87
C SER A 63 -20.18 -1.35 -3.05
N VAL A 64 -19.58 -0.59 -3.96
CA VAL A 64 -18.12 -0.55 -4.15
C VAL A 64 -17.37 -0.13 -2.88
N ARG A 65 -18.04 0.54 -1.94
CA ARG A 65 -17.48 0.85 -0.62
C ARG A 65 -17.02 -0.40 0.13
N ASP A 66 -17.69 -1.53 -0.05
CA ASP A 66 -17.40 -2.77 0.66
C ASP A 66 -16.02 -3.34 0.30
N LEU A 67 -15.43 -2.94 -0.83
CA LEU A 67 -14.04 -3.28 -1.16
C LEU A 67 -13.02 -2.69 -0.18
N PHE A 68 -13.40 -1.67 0.60
CA PHE A 68 -12.52 -0.96 1.54
C PHE A 68 -12.85 -1.24 3.01
N VAL A 69 -13.86 -2.07 3.30
CA VAL A 69 -14.28 -2.40 4.67
C VAL A 69 -13.54 -3.67 5.13
N GLN A 70 -12.59 -3.52 6.05
CA GLN A 70 -11.71 -4.64 6.47
C GLN A 70 -12.43 -5.74 7.28
N SER A 71 -13.57 -5.44 7.90
CA SER A 71 -14.30 -6.39 8.74
C SER A 71 -15.13 -7.42 7.96
N ARG A 72 -15.25 -7.26 6.63
CA ARG A 72 -16.09 -8.12 5.79
C ARG A 72 -15.40 -8.43 4.46
N ALA A 73 -15.34 -9.70 4.10
CA ALA A 73 -14.88 -10.08 2.77
C ALA A 73 -15.82 -9.50 1.69
N PRO A 74 -15.30 -8.81 0.67
CA PRO A 74 -16.15 -8.19 -0.35
C PRO A 74 -16.87 -9.26 -1.17
N GLN A 75 -18.15 -9.05 -1.43
CA GLN A 75 -19.00 -9.95 -2.21
C GLN A 75 -19.62 -9.18 -3.37
N ALA A 76 -19.30 -9.58 -4.60
CA ALA A 76 -19.87 -8.98 -5.80
C ALA A 76 -21.24 -9.59 -6.12
N THR A 77 -22.12 -8.82 -6.75
CA THR A 77 -23.44 -9.27 -7.18
C THR A 77 -23.41 -9.67 -8.66
N LEU A 78 -24.06 -10.77 -9.04
CA LEU A 78 -24.19 -11.13 -10.45
C LEU A 78 -25.11 -10.12 -11.17
N GLY A 79 -24.60 -9.52 -12.24
CA GLY A 79 -25.32 -8.57 -13.08
C GLY A 79 -25.60 -9.10 -14.48
N GLU A 80 -26.07 -8.19 -15.34
CA GLU A 80 -26.30 -8.44 -16.76
C GLU A 80 -25.04 -8.99 -17.46
N TYR A 81 -25.27 -9.73 -18.54
CA TYR A 81 -24.21 -10.35 -19.35
C TYR A 81 -23.33 -11.36 -18.59
N GLY A 82 -23.77 -11.85 -17.42
CA GLY A 82 -23.01 -12.78 -16.59
C GLY A 82 -21.81 -12.14 -15.88
N VAL A 83 -21.73 -10.81 -15.87
CA VAL A 83 -20.65 -10.05 -15.22
C VAL A 83 -21.05 -9.75 -13.79
N GLN A 84 -20.16 -10.05 -12.84
CA GLN A 84 -20.34 -9.63 -11.45
C GLN A 84 -19.99 -8.15 -11.31
N PHE A 85 -20.68 -7.41 -10.45
CA PHE A 85 -20.36 -6.01 -10.22
C PHE A 85 -20.53 -5.57 -8.77
N PHE A 86 -19.85 -4.49 -8.43
CA PHE A 86 -20.14 -3.69 -7.26
C PHE A 86 -20.91 -2.44 -7.68
N ALA A 87 -22.01 -2.14 -6.98
CA ALA A 87 -22.83 -0.97 -7.26
C ALA A 87 -22.03 0.32 -7.05
N SER A 88 -22.19 1.28 -7.95
CA SER A 88 -21.43 2.53 -7.91
C SER A 88 -21.90 3.39 -6.74
N GLU A 89 -20.95 4.08 -6.10
CA GLU A 89 -21.24 4.94 -4.96
C GLU A 89 -21.02 6.41 -5.33
N ARG A 90 -22.05 7.25 -5.14
CA ARG A 90 -21.94 8.70 -5.40
C ARG A 90 -21.03 9.40 -4.41
N HIS A 91 -21.01 8.90 -3.18
CA HIS A 91 -20.16 9.41 -2.12
C HIS A 91 -19.31 8.28 -1.53
N LEU A 92 -18.09 8.17 -2.03
CA LEU A 92 -17.11 7.19 -1.59
C LEU A 92 -16.08 7.90 -0.68
N PRO A 93 -16.26 7.88 0.65
CA PRO A 93 -15.36 8.56 1.58
C PRO A 93 -14.02 7.83 1.66
N GLU A 94 -12.92 8.59 1.77
CA GLU A 94 -11.60 7.99 1.92
C GLU A 94 -11.53 7.16 3.22
N PRO A 95 -11.08 5.89 3.16
CA PRO A 95 -10.82 5.11 4.35
C PRO A 95 -9.61 5.70 5.08
N GLY A 96 -9.61 5.70 6.42
CA GLY A 96 -8.45 6.14 7.22
C GLY A 96 -7.19 5.25 7.12
N GLY A 97 -7.21 4.22 6.26
CA GLY A 97 -6.11 3.26 6.06
C GLY A 97 -5.18 3.63 4.90
N GLY A 98 -4.06 2.92 4.76
CA GLY A 98 -3.17 3.08 3.61
C GLY A 98 -3.76 2.55 2.30
N THR A 99 -3.17 2.92 1.17
CA THR A 99 -3.51 2.46 -0.20
C THR A 99 -3.38 0.94 -0.39
N ASP A 100 -2.55 0.29 0.45
CA ASP A 100 -2.41 -1.17 0.53
C ASP A 100 -3.70 -1.90 0.96
N SER A 101 -4.66 -1.19 1.56
CA SER A 101 -5.84 -1.80 2.19
C SER A 101 -6.71 -2.54 1.17
N LEU A 102 -6.86 -1.99 -0.05
CA LEU A 102 -7.60 -2.66 -1.12
C LEU A 102 -6.95 -4.00 -1.50
N ARG A 103 -5.62 -4.00 -1.67
CA ARG A 103 -4.87 -5.22 -2.01
C ARG A 103 -5.02 -6.29 -0.93
N ALA A 104 -4.98 -5.89 0.34
CA ALA A 104 -5.19 -6.81 1.46
C ALA A 104 -6.63 -7.37 1.50
N ALA A 105 -7.64 -6.52 1.28
CA ALA A 105 -9.03 -6.94 1.20
C ALA A 105 -9.27 -7.92 0.06
N LEU A 106 -8.67 -7.70 -1.11
CA LEU A 106 -8.75 -8.61 -2.26
C LEU A 106 -8.06 -9.95 -1.99
N ALA A 107 -6.91 -9.96 -1.31
CA ALA A 107 -6.23 -11.19 -0.91
C ALA A 107 -7.06 -12.05 0.07
N ALA A 108 -7.84 -11.39 0.93
CA ALA A 108 -8.75 -12.03 1.90
C ALA A 108 -10.14 -12.35 1.32
N SER A 109 -10.44 -11.88 0.11
CA SER A 109 -11.73 -12.09 -0.54
C SER A 109 -11.87 -13.51 -1.12
N GLN A 110 -13.08 -13.85 -1.55
CA GLN A 110 -13.35 -15.05 -2.36
C GLN A 110 -13.53 -14.71 -3.85
N LEU A 111 -13.12 -13.51 -4.27
CA LEU A 111 -13.23 -13.09 -5.66
C LEU A 111 -12.17 -13.81 -6.49
N GLY A 112 -12.61 -14.73 -7.36
CA GLY A 112 -11.73 -15.38 -8.34
C GLY A 112 -11.77 -14.69 -9.71
N GLY A 113 -10.93 -15.16 -10.64
CA GLY A 113 -10.95 -14.71 -12.03
C GLY A 113 -10.36 -13.31 -12.21
N ILE A 114 -11.07 -12.44 -12.95
CA ILE A 114 -10.58 -11.10 -13.31
C ILE A 114 -11.45 -10.02 -12.64
N LEU A 115 -10.82 -9.09 -11.93
CA LEU A 115 -11.45 -7.89 -11.39
C LEU A 115 -11.01 -6.66 -12.19
N ILE A 116 -11.97 -5.96 -12.80
CA ILE A 116 -11.74 -4.71 -13.51
C ILE A 116 -12.08 -3.52 -12.60
N LEU A 117 -11.14 -2.60 -12.44
CA LEU A 117 -11.31 -1.35 -11.69
C LEU A 117 -11.34 -0.16 -12.66
N ASP A 118 -12.47 0.51 -12.75
CA ASP A 118 -12.60 1.81 -13.43
C ASP A 118 -12.28 2.94 -12.44
N THR A 119 -11.41 3.88 -12.81
CA THR A 119 -10.95 4.94 -11.90
C THR A 119 -11.46 6.33 -12.27
N ARG A 120 -11.41 7.25 -11.30
CA ARG A 120 -11.63 8.68 -11.52
C ARG A 120 -10.52 9.31 -12.37
N PRO A 121 -10.73 10.51 -12.96
CA PRO A 121 -9.70 11.30 -13.62
C PRO A 121 -8.81 12.10 -12.65
N ILE A 122 -8.47 11.56 -11.48
CA ILE A 122 -7.59 12.20 -10.48
C ILE A 122 -6.76 11.14 -9.76
N LEU A 123 -5.52 11.45 -9.35
CA LEU A 123 -4.65 10.54 -8.57
C LEU A 123 -4.91 10.65 -7.05
N ASP A 124 -6.16 10.41 -6.67
CA ASP A 124 -6.60 10.37 -5.27
C ASP A 124 -6.31 9.01 -4.60
N TYR A 125 -6.73 8.86 -3.34
CA TYR A 125 -6.59 7.62 -2.58
C TYR A 125 -7.09 6.39 -3.35
N PHE A 126 -8.25 6.48 -4.00
CA PHE A 126 -8.89 5.35 -4.66
C PHE A 126 -8.14 4.93 -5.92
N THR A 127 -7.72 5.90 -6.72
CA THR A 127 -6.94 5.62 -7.93
C THR A 127 -5.58 5.03 -7.57
N ARG A 128 -4.92 5.55 -6.53
CA ARG A 128 -3.66 4.99 -6.01
C ARG A 128 -3.85 3.58 -5.46
N SER A 129 -4.93 3.33 -4.72
CA SER A 129 -5.27 1.99 -4.21
C SER A 129 -5.50 1.00 -5.35
N ALA A 130 -6.18 1.42 -6.44
CA ALA A 130 -6.36 0.61 -7.64
C ALA A 130 -5.00 0.24 -8.26
N LEU A 131 -4.13 1.22 -8.46
CA LEU A 131 -2.78 1.02 -9.00
C LEU A 131 -1.92 0.09 -8.13
N ALA A 132 -2.00 0.25 -6.80
CA ALA A 132 -1.28 -0.59 -5.83
C ALA A 132 -1.73 -2.07 -5.86
N ALA A 133 -2.97 -2.32 -6.27
CA ALA A 133 -3.57 -3.65 -6.38
C ALA A 133 -3.45 -4.26 -7.78
N ALA A 134 -3.09 -3.49 -8.80
CA ALA A 134 -3.16 -3.89 -10.21
C ALA A 134 -2.11 -4.94 -10.61
N ASP A 135 -2.56 -6.00 -11.25
CA ASP A 135 -1.71 -6.92 -12.03
C ASP A 135 -1.47 -6.41 -13.46
N LEU A 136 -2.42 -5.63 -13.99
CA LEU A 136 -2.36 -4.99 -15.30
C LEU A 136 -3.02 -3.61 -15.22
N VAL A 137 -2.33 -2.58 -15.69
CA VAL A 137 -2.87 -1.23 -15.83
C VAL A 137 -3.03 -0.91 -17.31
N LEU A 138 -4.27 -0.68 -17.73
CA LEU A 138 -4.59 -0.12 -19.04
C LEU A 138 -4.74 1.39 -18.89
N ALA A 139 -3.93 2.16 -19.60
CA ALA A 139 -3.95 3.62 -19.56
C ALA A 139 -4.42 4.20 -20.90
N PRO A 140 -5.71 4.56 -21.04
CA PRO A 140 -6.21 5.15 -22.26
C PRO A 140 -5.62 6.54 -22.52
N VAL A 141 -5.13 6.76 -23.74
CA VAL A 141 -4.56 8.03 -24.21
C VAL A 141 -5.22 8.45 -25.52
N LYS A 142 -5.67 9.70 -25.61
CA LYS A 142 -6.39 10.21 -26.80
C LYS A 142 -5.65 11.31 -27.55
N ASP A 143 -4.75 12.01 -26.88
CA ASP A 143 -4.05 13.19 -27.37
C ASP A 143 -2.70 13.39 -26.66
N ARG A 144 -1.91 14.38 -27.10
CA ARG A 144 -0.60 14.68 -26.51
C ARG A 144 -0.67 14.97 -25.01
N ALA A 145 -1.70 15.64 -24.52
CA ALA A 145 -1.84 15.98 -23.11
C ALA A 145 -2.07 14.72 -22.27
N SER A 146 -2.93 13.82 -22.73
CA SER A 146 -3.16 12.53 -22.07
C SER A 146 -1.91 11.65 -22.04
N LEU A 147 -1.05 11.71 -23.07
CA LEU A 147 0.23 11.00 -23.09
C LEU A 147 1.22 11.58 -22.06
N VAL A 148 1.29 12.90 -21.91
CA VAL A 148 2.16 13.54 -20.90
C VAL A 148 1.75 13.12 -19.48
N ASN A 149 0.46 13.00 -19.22
CA ASN A 149 -0.07 12.61 -17.90
C ASN A 149 0.28 11.16 -17.50
N VAL A 150 0.67 10.30 -18.44
CA VAL A 150 1.11 8.92 -18.13
C VAL A 150 2.28 8.90 -17.14
N ALA A 151 3.17 9.90 -17.19
CA ALA A 151 4.31 9.96 -16.29
C ALA A 151 3.91 10.08 -14.80
N ALA A 152 2.76 10.69 -14.51
CA ALA A 152 2.23 10.77 -13.15
C ALA A 152 1.60 9.45 -12.70
N LEU A 153 0.91 8.73 -13.60
CA LEU A 153 0.47 7.35 -13.33
C LEU A 153 1.66 6.43 -13.03
N GLN A 154 2.71 6.46 -13.84
CA GLN A 154 3.91 5.63 -13.64
C GLN A 154 4.59 5.93 -12.29
N ARG A 155 4.71 7.22 -11.93
CA ARG A 155 5.22 7.63 -10.63
C ARG A 155 4.36 7.13 -9.47
N ALA A 156 3.03 7.29 -9.57
CA ALA A 156 2.13 6.75 -8.56
C ALA A 156 2.28 5.23 -8.43
N LEU A 157 2.36 4.50 -9.54
CA LEU A 157 2.60 3.06 -9.56
C LEU A 157 3.90 2.69 -8.84
N HIS A 158 4.98 3.42 -9.09
CA HIS A 158 6.27 3.24 -8.41
C HIS A 158 6.20 3.56 -6.90
N ASP A 159 5.55 4.66 -6.51
CA ASP A 159 5.39 5.08 -5.12
C ASP A 159 4.64 4.02 -4.29
N GLU A 160 3.68 3.34 -4.89
CA GLU A 160 2.92 2.24 -4.27
C GLU A 160 3.66 0.87 -4.31
N ASN A 161 4.96 0.88 -4.67
CA ASN A 161 5.78 -0.32 -4.91
C ASN A 161 5.16 -1.27 -5.96
N GLY A 162 4.43 -0.75 -6.94
CA GLY A 162 3.95 -1.54 -8.08
C GLY A 162 5.03 -1.73 -9.14
N ASP A 163 4.79 -2.64 -10.08
CA ASP A 163 5.70 -2.92 -11.18
C ASP A 163 5.33 -2.08 -12.41
N ALA A 164 6.21 -1.19 -12.85
CA ALA A 164 5.96 -0.38 -14.04
C ALA A 164 5.76 -1.23 -15.32
N SER A 165 6.20 -2.49 -15.33
CA SER A 165 5.95 -3.43 -16.43
C SER A 165 4.48 -3.86 -16.55
N CYS A 166 3.64 -3.56 -15.56
CA CYS A 166 2.20 -3.77 -15.67
C CYS A 166 1.46 -2.62 -16.37
N LEU A 167 2.11 -1.49 -16.69
CA LEU A 167 1.49 -0.34 -17.33
C LEU A 167 1.52 -0.45 -18.87
N TRP A 168 0.34 -0.46 -19.49
CA TRP A 168 0.13 -0.56 -20.93
C TRP A 168 -0.72 0.60 -21.45
N LEU A 169 -0.19 1.35 -22.40
CA LEU A 169 -0.93 2.44 -23.05
C LEU A 169 -1.91 1.90 -24.08
N LEU A 170 -3.11 2.45 -24.06
CA LEU A 170 -4.16 2.14 -25.03
C LEU A 170 -4.55 3.44 -25.76
N PRO A 171 -4.07 3.67 -27.00
CA PRO A 171 -4.58 4.77 -27.80
C PRO A 171 -6.09 4.60 -27.98
N SER A 172 -6.87 5.59 -27.56
CA SER A 172 -8.32 5.49 -27.39
C SER A 172 -9.03 6.74 -27.88
N LEU A 173 -10.23 6.56 -28.42
CA LEU A 173 -11.02 7.61 -29.07
C LEU A 173 -10.26 8.29 -30.22
N ILE A 174 -9.48 7.52 -30.96
CA ILE A 174 -8.67 8.03 -32.06
C ILE A 174 -9.56 8.28 -33.28
N ASP A 175 -9.70 9.55 -33.65
CA ASP A 175 -10.27 9.91 -34.95
C ASP A 175 -9.21 9.71 -36.04
N ARG A 176 -9.43 8.72 -36.91
CA ARG A 176 -8.51 8.38 -38.00
C ARG A 176 -8.36 9.48 -39.05
N ARG A 177 -9.22 10.50 -39.04
CA ARG A 177 -9.09 11.71 -39.86
C ARG A 177 -8.20 12.76 -39.22
N SER A 178 -7.95 12.66 -37.91
CA SER A 178 -7.10 13.61 -37.20
C SER A 178 -5.64 13.49 -37.67
N ARG A 179 -5.05 14.65 -37.94
CA ARG A 179 -3.66 14.81 -38.37
C ARG A 179 -3.03 15.92 -37.55
N LEU A 180 -1.76 15.74 -37.21
CA LEU A 180 -0.95 16.80 -36.63
C LEU A 180 -0.45 17.74 -37.74
N ARG A 181 0.17 18.85 -37.33
CA ARG A 181 0.97 19.67 -38.25
C ARG A 181 1.99 18.73 -38.91
N GLU A 182 2.18 18.86 -40.23
CA GLU A 182 3.02 17.98 -41.07
C GLU A 182 2.36 16.66 -41.53
N GLY A 183 1.06 16.45 -41.31
CA GLY A 183 0.32 15.35 -41.95
C GLY A 183 0.50 13.97 -41.29
N VAL A 184 1.18 13.90 -40.15
CA VAL A 184 1.31 12.69 -39.33
C VAL A 184 -0.03 12.35 -38.67
N SER A 185 -0.43 11.08 -38.69
CA SER A 185 -1.64 10.65 -38.01
C SER A 185 -1.49 10.73 -36.49
N LEU A 186 -2.57 11.07 -35.80
CA LEU A 186 -2.55 11.14 -34.33
C LEU A 186 -2.20 9.78 -33.70
N GLU A 187 -2.65 8.70 -34.34
CA GLU A 187 -2.32 7.33 -33.94
C GLU A 187 -0.81 7.08 -33.97
N ASP A 188 -0.18 7.34 -35.13
CA ASP A 188 1.26 7.14 -35.33
C ASP A 188 2.07 7.97 -34.36
N PHE A 189 1.66 9.23 -34.14
CA PHE A 189 2.32 10.10 -33.16
C PHE A 189 2.26 9.52 -31.75
N LEU A 190 1.08 9.08 -31.29
CA LEU A 190 0.94 8.53 -29.93
C LEU A 190 1.75 7.24 -29.76
N VAL A 191 1.72 6.37 -30.77
CA VAL A 191 2.49 5.10 -30.77
C VAL A 191 3.99 5.39 -30.74
N PHE A 192 4.48 6.26 -31.63
CA PHE A 192 5.89 6.64 -31.69
C PHE A 192 6.33 7.30 -30.38
N ALA A 193 5.60 8.32 -29.92
CA ALA A 193 5.93 9.07 -28.72
C ALA A 193 5.87 8.21 -27.45
N ALA A 194 5.02 7.18 -27.41
CA ALA A 194 4.98 6.21 -26.32
C ALA A 194 6.22 5.32 -26.30
N ARG A 195 6.62 4.77 -27.45
CA ARG A 195 7.80 3.91 -27.60
C ARG A 195 9.09 4.63 -27.25
N GLU A 196 9.26 5.87 -27.72
CA GLU A 196 10.42 6.71 -27.40
C GLU A 196 10.57 6.98 -25.88
N ARG A 197 9.46 6.89 -25.13
CA ARG A 197 9.43 7.04 -23.67
C ARG A 197 9.53 5.71 -22.94
N GLY A 198 9.71 4.60 -23.66
CA GLY A 198 9.79 3.26 -23.08
C GLY A 198 8.46 2.70 -22.57
N TYR A 199 7.32 3.28 -22.97
CA TYR A 199 6.02 2.76 -22.57
C TYR A 199 5.62 1.55 -23.41
N GLN A 200 4.97 0.58 -22.75
CA GLN A 200 4.33 -0.54 -23.44
C GLN A 200 3.01 -0.09 -24.06
N LEU A 201 2.64 -0.72 -25.18
CA LEU A 201 1.42 -0.41 -25.93
C LEU A 201 0.55 -1.66 -26.04
N ALA A 202 -0.73 -1.51 -25.73
CA ALA A 202 -1.72 -2.56 -25.99
C ALA A 202 -1.72 -2.92 -27.50
N PRO A 203 -2.08 -4.16 -27.87
CA PRO A 203 -1.99 -4.63 -29.26
C PRO A 203 -3.06 -4.05 -30.19
N THR A 204 -3.83 -3.07 -29.73
CA THR A 204 -4.89 -2.42 -30.48
C THR A 204 -5.01 -0.95 -30.11
N VAL A 205 -5.67 -0.21 -30.99
CA VAL A 205 -6.16 1.15 -30.78
C VAL A 205 -7.68 1.09 -30.71
N LEU A 206 -8.33 2.00 -29.97
CA LEU A 206 -9.78 2.19 -30.04
C LEU A 206 -10.12 3.43 -30.86
N ALA A 207 -10.80 3.21 -31.98
CA ALA A 207 -11.26 4.28 -32.84
C ALA A 207 -12.38 5.11 -32.19
N LYS A 208 -12.46 6.39 -32.53
CA LYS A 208 -13.63 7.21 -32.20
C LYS A 208 -14.84 6.71 -33.00
N SER A 209 -15.98 6.52 -32.33
CA SER A 209 -17.22 6.07 -32.98
C SER A 209 -18.44 6.77 -32.40
N PRO A 210 -19.16 7.59 -33.20
CA PRO A 210 -20.40 8.24 -32.75
C PRO A 210 -21.45 7.23 -32.28
N LYS A 211 -21.49 6.04 -32.91
CA LYS A 211 -22.41 4.96 -32.52
C LYS A 211 -22.09 4.43 -31.12
N VAL A 212 -20.81 4.28 -30.78
CA VAL A 212 -20.39 3.81 -29.44
C VAL A 212 -20.61 4.88 -28.39
N GLU A 213 -20.28 6.14 -28.69
CA GLU A 213 -20.57 7.28 -27.81
C GLU A 213 -22.08 7.36 -27.50
N GLY A 214 -22.92 7.13 -28.52
CA GLY A 214 -24.39 7.10 -28.38
C GLY A 214 -24.95 6.01 -27.47
N LEU A 215 -24.19 4.95 -27.15
CA LEU A 215 -24.67 3.85 -26.29
C LEU A 215 -24.80 4.24 -24.82
N ALA A 216 -24.11 5.29 -24.40
CA ALA A 216 -24.13 5.80 -23.02
C ALA A 216 -24.92 7.10 -22.86
N THR A 217 -25.27 7.78 -23.96
CA THR A 217 -25.84 9.14 -23.94
C THR A 217 -27.33 9.21 -24.30
N GLY A 218 -28.03 8.08 -24.36
CA GLY A 218 -29.47 8.06 -24.67
C GLY A 218 -30.35 8.56 -23.52
N PHE A 219 -31.58 8.99 -23.82
CA PHE A 219 -32.63 9.28 -22.82
C PHE A 219 -33.06 8.05 -21.99
N SER A 220 -32.52 6.87 -22.31
CA SER A 220 -32.70 5.66 -21.53
C SER A 220 -31.81 5.69 -20.28
N ARG A 221 -32.32 5.18 -19.16
CA ARG A 221 -31.51 4.92 -17.97
C ARG A 221 -30.48 3.79 -18.15
N ARG A 222 -30.48 3.12 -19.32
CA ARG A 222 -29.68 1.93 -19.61
C ARG A 222 -28.53 2.27 -20.56
N THR A 223 -27.35 1.76 -20.23
CA THR A 223 -26.17 1.77 -21.10
C THR A 223 -26.02 0.41 -21.75
N TYR A 224 -25.78 0.39 -23.06
CA TYR A 224 -25.68 -0.86 -23.82
C TYR A 224 -24.23 -1.18 -24.21
N PRO A 225 -23.82 -2.47 -24.19
CA PRO A 225 -22.47 -2.83 -24.58
C PRO A 225 -22.30 -2.85 -26.10
N VAL A 226 -21.08 -2.54 -26.55
CA VAL A 226 -20.67 -2.56 -27.95
C VAL A 226 -20.87 -3.94 -28.57
N LEU A 227 -20.64 -5.00 -27.79
CA LEU A 227 -20.74 -6.41 -28.22
C LEU A 227 -22.09 -6.73 -28.88
N THR A 228 -23.18 -6.17 -28.36
CA THR A 228 -24.54 -6.44 -28.86
C THR A 228 -25.10 -5.28 -29.68
N HIS A 229 -24.75 -4.03 -29.37
CA HIS A 229 -25.41 -2.85 -29.95
C HIS A 229 -24.56 -2.08 -30.98
N ALA A 230 -23.28 -2.40 -31.14
CA ALA A 230 -22.38 -1.74 -32.09
C ALA A 230 -21.46 -2.71 -32.86
N ARG A 231 -21.96 -3.92 -33.17
CA ARG A 231 -21.25 -5.00 -33.89
C ARG A 231 -20.56 -4.60 -35.20
N GLY A 232 -21.17 -3.69 -35.97
CA GLY A 232 -20.63 -3.22 -37.24
C GLY A 232 -19.53 -2.14 -37.15
N THR A 233 -19.13 -1.75 -35.93
CA THR A 233 -18.09 -0.72 -35.74
C THR A 233 -16.70 -1.34 -35.64
N LEU A 234 -15.66 -0.59 -36.02
CA LEU A 234 -14.26 -1.02 -35.79
C LEU A 234 -13.98 -1.28 -34.31
N VAL A 235 -14.59 -0.48 -33.42
CA VAL A 235 -14.45 -0.60 -31.96
C VAL A 235 -14.85 -1.99 -31.47
N HIS A 236 -15.82 -2.65 -32.11
CA HIS A 236 -16.21 -4.01 -31.76
C HIS A 236 -15.05 -5.01 -31.95
N ALA A 237 -14.38 -4.98 -33.11
CA ALA A 237 -13.23 -5.83 -33.36
C ALA A 237 -12.05 -5.47 -32.45
N GLN A 238 -11.81 -4.18 -32.22
CA GLN A 238 -10.72 -3.70 -31.37
C GLN A 238 -10.89 -4.10 -29.90
N LEU A 239 -12.11 -4.04 -29.35
CA LEU A 239 -12.41 -4.51 -28.00
C LEU A 239 -12.22 -6.03 -27.85
N ARG A 240 -12.51 -6.81 -28.92
CA ARG A 240 -12.20 -8.25 -28.93
C ARG A 240 -10.70 -8.51 -28.83
N VAL A 241 -9.88 -7.76 -29.58
CA VAL A 241 -8.41 -7.86 -29.49
C VAL A 241 -7.91 -7.48 -28.10
N LEU A 242 -8.45 -6.39 -27.51
CA LEU A 242 -8.10 -5.98 -26.16
C LEU A 242 -8.47 -7.04 -25.11
N ALA A 243 -9.64 -7.66 -25.23
CA ALA A 243 -10.07 -8.71 -24.31
C ALA A 243 -9.20 -9.98 -24.43
N SER A 244 -8.85 -10.40 -25.65
CA SER A 244 -7.90 -11.50 -25.86
C SER A 244 -6.55 -11.21 -25.21
N PHE A 245 -6.02 -10.00 -25.38
CA PHE A 245 -4.78 -9.58 -24.75
C PHE A 245 -4.83 -9.66 -23.21
N VAL A 246 -5.93 -9.22 -22.61
CA VAL A 246 -6.12 -9.32 -21.15
C VAL A 246 -6.19 -10.78 -20.70
N LEU A 247 -6.85 -11.66 -21.45
CA LEU A 247 -6.88 -13.10 -21.17
C LEU A 247 -5.49 -13.74 -21.28
N GLU A 248 -4.66 -13.33 -22.23
CA GLU A 248 -3.27 -13.79 -22.33
C GLU A 248 -2.45 -13.35 -21.12
N ARG A 249 -2.59 -12.09 -20.67
CA ARG A 249 -1.90 -11.61 -19.46
C ARG A 249 -2.38 -12.34 -18.21
N PHE A 250 -3.68 -12.60 -18.11
CA PHE A 250 -4.27 -13.37 -17.03
C PHE A 250 -3.73 -14.81 -16.99
N ALA A 251 -3.66 -15.47 -18.15
CA ALA A 251 -3.14 -16.84 -18.26
C ALA A 251 -1.63 -16.94 -18.00
N ALA A 252 -0.86 -15.89 -18.33
CA ALA A 252 0.58 -15.83 -18.09
C ALA A 252 0.95 -15.50 -16.63
N ALA A 253 -0.01 -15.06 -15.82
CA ALA A 253 0.24 -14.75 -14.42
C ALA A 253 0.13 -16.02 -13.57
N ASP A 254 1.27 -16.49 -13.04
CA ASP A 254 1.30 -17.66 -12.15
C ASP A 254 0.39 -17.49 -10.92
N LEU A 255 0.44 -16.30 -10.31
CA LEU A 255 -0.33 -15.91 -9.13
C LEU A 255 -0.67 -14.41 -9.18
N PRO A 256 -1.90 -14.00 -8.82
CA PRO A 256 -2.26 -12.60 -8.64
C PRO A 256 -1.32 -11.85 -7.68
N LEU A 257 -1.10 -10.56 -7.92
CA LEU A 257 -0.19 -9.70 -7.17
C LEU A 257 -0.52 -9.67 -5.67
N SER A 258 -1.82 -9.66 -5.34
CA SER A 258 -2.32 -9.69 -3.97
C SER A 258 -1.79 -10.90 -3.19
N LEU A 259 -1.83 -12.10 -3.79
CA LEU A 259 -1.30 -13.33 -3.20
C LEU A 259 0.23 -13.34 -3.19
N ARG A 260 0.89 -12.90 -4.28
CA ARG A 260 2.36 -12.81 -4.33
C ARG A 260 2.90 -11.92 -3.21
N ARG A 261 2.26 -10.75 -2.99
CA ARG A 261 2.63 -9.80 -1.93
C ARG A 261 2.30 -10.34 -0.54
N GLN A 262 1.18 -11.02 -0.35
CA GLN A 262 0.85 -11.67 0.92
C GLN A 262 1.88 -12.75 1.27
N ALA A 263 2.27 -13.59 0.31
CA ALA A 263 3.30 -14.60 0.49
C ALA A 263 4.68 -13.98 0.78
N GLN A 264 5.06 -12.91 0.08
CA GLN A 264 6.27 -12.15 0.37
C GLN A 264 6.24 -11.51 1.75
N ALA A 265 5.11 -10.96 2.18
CA ALA A 265 4.93 -10.38 3.52
C ALA A 265 5.02 -11.45 4.61
N ALA A 266 4.41 -12.62 4.41
CA ALA A 266 4.54 -13.76 5.32
C ALA A 266 6.00 -14.28 5.40
N CYS A 267 6.70 -14.33 4.27
CA CYS A 267 8.12 -14.70 4.22
C CYS A 267 9.04 -13.62 4.84
N ALA A 268 8.72 -12.34 4.64
CA ALA A 268 9.42 -11.21 5.25
C ALA A 268 9.17 -11.11 6.76
N ALA A 269 7.96 -11.41 7.21
CA ALA A 269 7.62 -11.55 8.62
C ALA A 269 8.38 -12.73 9.26
N ARG A 270 8.72 -13.78 8.50
CA ARG A 270 9.59 -14.87 8.94
C ARG A 270 11.09 -14.55 8.89
N ARG A 271 11.50 -13.42 8.28
CA ARG A 271 12.90 -12.99 8.27
C ARG A 271 13.15 -12.04 9.46
N PRO A 272 14.11 -12.34 10.34
CA PRO A 272 14.46 -11.41 11.39
C PRO A 272 14.89 -10.07 10.75
N PRO A 273 14.53 -8.92 11.35
CA PRO A 273 14.97 -7.62 10.85
C PRO A 273 16.50 -7.63 10.65
N ARG A 274 16.99 -7.03 9.55
CA ARG A 274 18.43 -6.93 9.27
C ARG A 274 19.18 -6.43 10.51
N ARG A 275 20.24 -7.12 10.92
CA ARG A 275 21.07 -6.83 12.12
C ARG A 275 20.36 -7.05 13.47
N LEU A 276 19.36 -7.93 13.52
CA LEU A 276 18.86 -8.48 14.77
C LEU A 276 19.87 -9.52 15.30
N ALA A 277 20.36 -9.33 16.51
CA ALA A 277 21.15 -10.34 17.21
C ALA A 277 20.26 -11.58 17.47
N PRO A 278 20.76 -12.80 17.18
CA PRO A 278 19.99 -14.04 17.35
C PRO A 278 19.78 -14.42 18.82
N GLU A 279 20.56 -13.84 19.72
CA GLU A 279 20.60 -14.13 21.15
C GLU A 279 20.40 -12.85 21.96
N CYS A 280 19.94 -13.01 23.20
CA CYS A 280 19.89 -11.95 24.17
C CYS A 280 21.32 -11.50 24.53
N PRO A 281 21.70 -10.22 24.38
CA PRO A 281 23.06 -9.76 24.66
C PRO A 281 23.42 -9.83 26.15
N LEU A 282 22.44 -9.95 27.06
CA LEU A 282 22.67 -10.02 28.51
C LEU A 282 22.99 -11.43 28.99
N CYS A 283 22.34 -12.46 28.46
CA CYS A 283 22.52 -13.86 28.90
C CYS A 283 23.10 -14.79 27.82
N GLY A 284 23.10 -14.38 26.56
CA GLY A 284 23.56 -15.21 25.43
C GLY A 284 22.57 -16.28 24.96
N GLU A 285 21.36 -16.34 25.53
CA GLU A 285 20.37 -17.36 25.16
C GLU A 285 19.42 -16.88 24.05
N ALA A 286 18.82 -17.84 23.35
CA ALA A 286 17.82 -17.59 22.32
C ALA A 286 16.55 -16.92 22.89
N PRO A 287 15.78 -16.18 22.07
CA PRO A 287 14.56 -15.51 22.53
C PRO A 287 13.52 -16.50 23.07
N ALA A 288 12.91 -16.16 24.20
CA ALA A 288 11.84 -16.97 24.79
C ALA A 288 10.52 -16.81 24.03
N ALA A 289 9.67 -17.84 24.09
CA ALA A 289 8.37 -17.88 23.42
C ALA A 289 7.30 -16.96 24.05
N SER A 290 7.58 -16.31 25.19
CA SER A 290 6.65 -15.38 25.83
C SER A 290 7.40 -14.42 26.74
N GLY A 291 7.06 -13.14 26.68
CA GLY A 291 7.56 -12.12 27.62
C GLY A 291 9.02 -11.73 27.39
N GLY A 292 9.23 -10.66 26.63
CA GLY A 292 10.54 -10.04 26.49
C GLY A 292 10.48 -8.70 25.79
N TRP A 293 11.63 -8.10 25.56
CA TRP A 293 11.78 -6.71 25.17
C TRP A 293 12.54 -6.58 23.87
N PHE A 294 12.03 -5.72 22.99
CA PHE A 294 12.75 -5.29 21.80
C PHE A 294 13.66 -4.12 22.13
N CYS A 295 14.93 -4.25 21.78
CA CYS A 295 15.96 -3.27 22.03
C CYS A 295 16.57 -2.76 20.71
N GLU A 296 16.59 -1.44 20.50
CA GLU A 296 17.21 -0.80 19.34
C GLU A 296 18.22 0.26 19.78
N ASP A 297 19.43 0.20 19.21
CA ASP A 297 20.39 1.31 19.15
C ASP A 297 20.18 2.04 17.80
N PRO A 298 19.53 3.21 17.78
CA PRO A 298 19.23 3.92 16.55
C PRO A 298 20.48 4.49 15.86
N ALA A 299 21.53 4.82 16.62
CA ALA A 299 22.75 5.41 16.09
C ALA A 299 23.55 4.37 15.29
N ARG A 300 23.62 3.14 15.81
CA ARG A 300 24.39 2.05 15.19
C ARG A 300 23.53 1.09 14.36
N ARG A 301 22.21 1.27 14.38
CA ARG A 301 21.21 0.39 13.73
C ARG A 301 21.37 -1.07 14.16
N ARG A 302 21.71 -1.29 15.44
CA ARG A 302 21.81 -2.61 16.06
C ARG A 302 20.49 -2.91 16.76
N ARG A 303 20.02 -4.15 16.63
CA ARG A 303 18.75 -4.60 17.21
C ARG A 303 19.00 -5.89 17.98
N SER A 304 18.34 -6.04 19.12
CA SER A 304 18.44 -7.24 19.94
C SER A 304 17.13 -7.51 20.67
N PHE A 305 17.00 -8.73 21.17
CA PHE A 305 15.96 -9.13 22.09
C PHE A 305 16.53 -9.19 23.51
N LEU A 306 15.74 -8.85 24.53
CA LEU A 306 16.10 -9.05 25.93
C LEU A 306 15.00 -9.87 26.61
N HIS A 307 15.36 -10.88 27.39
CA HIS A 307 14.37 -11.56 28.23
C HIS A 307 13.83 -10.60 29.30
N GLY A 308 12.57 -10.78 29.69
CA GLY A 308 11.96 -9.99 30.78
C GLY A 308 12.80 -10.02 32.05
N SER A 309 13.17 -11.22 32.49
CA SER A 309 14.03 -11.45 33.67
C SER A 309 15.42 -10.79 33.55
N CYS A 310 16.02 -10.77 32.36
CA CYS A 310 17.31 -10.10 32.15
C CYS A 310 17.20 -8.59 32.27
N LEU A 311 16.12 -7.98 31.76
CA LEU A 311 15.90 -6.54 31.90
C LEU A 311 15.52 -6.17 33.33
N GLU A 312 14.69 -6.96 34.00
CA GLU A 312 14.37 -6.80 35.42
C GLU A 312 15.64 -6.80 36.29
N GLY A 313 16.60 -7.68 35.99
CA GLY A 313 17.91 -7.68 36.65
C GLY A 313 18.73 -6.41 36.43
N VAL A 314 18.53 -5.70 35.32
CA VAL A 314 19.18 -4.39 35.04
C VAL A 314 18.46 -3.25 35.76
N LEU A 315 17.13 -3.28 35.78
CA LEU A 315 16.32 -2.26 36.46
C LEU A 315 16.43 -2.36 37.99
N GLY A 316 16.71 -3.55 38.53
CA GLY A 316 16.92 -3.77 39.96
C GLY A 316 15.67 -3.44 40.78
N GLU A 317 15.80 -2.50 41.72
CA GLU A 317 14.69 -2.03 42.58
C GLU A 317 13.78 -1.00 41.91
N LEU A 318 14.09 -0.56 40.68
CA LEU A 318 13.25 0.37 39.95
C LEU A 318 11.97 -0.33 39.50
N ASP A 319 10.82 0.10 40.01
CA ASP A 319 9.53 -0.48 39.65
C ASP A 319 9.23 -0.24 38.16
N PRO A 320 9.13 -1.29 37.34
CA PRO A 320 8.75 -1.16 35.94
C PRO A 320 7.39 -0.46 35.77
N ALA A 321 6.44 -0.63 36.69
CA ALA A 321 5.14 0.05 36.60
C ALA A 321 5.25 1.57 36.76
N GLU A 322 6.22 2.05 37.54
CA GLU A 322 6.51 3.48 37.71
C GLU A 322 7.25 4.06 36.50
N LEU A 323 8.09 3.27 35.83
CA LEU A 323 8.81 3.68 34.62
C LEU A 323 8.00 3.49 33.32
N PHE A 324 6.95 2.67 33.35
CA PHE A 324 6.14 2.26 32.20
C PHE A 324 4.62 2.38 32.42
N PRO A 325 4.02 3.57 32.21
CA PRO A 325 2.58 3.65 32.07
C PRO A 325 2.14 3.07 30.70
N CYS A 326 1.73 1.81 30.68
CA CYS A 326 0.91 1.14 29.65
C CYS A 326 1.38 1.23 28.18
N GLY A 327 2.27 0.30 27.76
CA GLY A 327 2.49 -0.03 26.34
C GLY A 327 3.32 0.95 25.51
N GLY A 328 4.01 1.90 26.15
CA GLY A 328 4.91 2.84 25.49
C GLY A 328 6.36 2.37 25.34
N ALA A 329 7.34 3.24 25.59
CA ALA A 329 8.77 2.94 25.42
C ALA A 329 9.63 3.47 26.57
N LEU A 330 10.70 2.76 26.90
CA LEU A 330 11.74 3.22 27.81
C LEU A 330 12.98 3.59 27.01
N VAL A 331 13.61 4.71 27.35
CA VAL A 331 14.87 5.14 26.75
C VAL A 331 15.94 5.27 27.81
N VAL A 332 17.02 4.52 27.63
CA VAL A 332 18.27 4.73 28.36
C VAL A 332 19.09 5.75 27.57
N ASP A 333 19.21 6.97 28.10
CA ASP A 333 19.87 8.11 27.45
C ASP A 333 21.16 8.45 28.20
N LYS A 334 22.28 8.22 27.53
CA LYS A 334 23.61 8.69 27.91
C LYS A 334 23.95 9.90 27.03
N PRO A 335 23.70 11.14 27.49
CA PRO A 335 23.80 12.33 26.64
C PRO A 335 25.24 12.75 26.35
N GLU A 336 26.18 12.38 27.23
CA GLU A 336 27.59 12.74 27.12
C GLU A 336 28.42 11.58 26.58
N PRO A 337 29.57 11.82 25.92
CA PRO A 337 30.53 10.79 25.54
C PRO A 337 31.34 10.28 26.74
N GLY A 338 31.75 9.01 26.71
CA GLY A 338 32.53 8.36 27.77
C GLY A 338 31.71 7.90 28.99
N TRP A 339 32.39 7.37 30.00
CA TRP A 339 31.78 6.91 31.25
C TRP A 339 32.64 7.35 32.43
N ARG A 340 32.07 8.17 33.32
CA ARG A 340 32.68 8.65 34.58
C ARG A 340 31.58 8.75 35.64
N GLU A 341 31.97 8.81 36.90
CA GLU A 341 31.04 8.94 38.02
C GLU A 341 30.10 10.16 37.87
N GLU A 342 30.64 11.26 37.35
CA GLU A 342 29.96 12.55 37.14
C GLU A 342 28.95 12.52 35.97
N ASN A 343 29.12 11.65 34.97
CA ASN A 343 28.29 11.65 33.75
C ASN A 343 26.86 11.19 34.07
N ALA A 344 25.86 12.05 33.96
CA ALA A 344 24.47 11.67 34.20
C ALA A 344 23.98 10.59 33.21
N LEU A 345 23.21 9.63 33.72
CA LEU A 345 22.47 8.67 32.91
C LEU A 345 20.97 8.89 33.17
N TYR A 346 20.18 9.01 32.11
CA TYR A 346 18.74 9.26 32.24
C TYR A 346 17.92 8.08 31.76
N LEU A 347 16.88 7.76 32.51
CA LEU A 347 15.79 6.89 32.09
C LEU A 347 14.57 7.74 31.75
N HIS A 348 14.08 7.61 30.52
CA HIS A 348 12.88 8.32 30.07
C HIS A 348 11.79 7.30 29.72
N GLY A 349 10.67 7.37 30.42
CA GLY A 349 9.44 6.67 30.07
C GLY A 349 8.64 7.51 29.07
N PHE A 350 8.11 6.87 28.03
CA PHE A 350 7.23 7.48 27.04
C PHE A 350 5.92 6.73 26.93
N SER A 351 4.82 7.45 26.67
CA SER A 351 3.51 6.86 26.36
C SER A 351 3.46 6.25 24.94
N GLN A 352 2.35 5.59 24.60
CA GLN A 352 2.10 5.07 23.24
C GLN A 352 2.05 6.15 22.16
N GLU A 353 1.65 7.37 22.55
CA GLU A 353 1.62 8.55 21.69
C GLU A 353 2.99 9.25 21.59
N GLY A 354 3.98 8.75 22.33
CA GLY A 354 5.35 9.25 22.34
C GLY A 354 5.54 10.53 23.15
N ALA A 355 4.69 10.80 24.14
CA ALA A 355 4.89 11.87 25.13
C ALA A 355 5.74 11.36 26.31
N VAL A 356 6.64 12.20 26.84
CA VAL A 356 7.40 11.87 28.05
C VAL A 356 6.42 11.71 29.21
N SER A 357 6.41 10.53 29.82
CA SER A 357 5.61 10.24 31.01
C SER A 357 6.44 10.34 32.28
N VAL A 358 7.71 9.92 32.22
CA VAL A 358 8.59 9.82 33.39
C VAL A 358 10.02 10.15 32.99
N ARG A 359 10.75 10.85 33.87
CA ARG A 359 12.18 11.10 33.74
C ARG A 359 12.87 10.83 35.07
N GLN A 360 13.84 9.94 35.06
CA GLN A 360 14.66 9.62 36.22
C GLN A 360 16.13 9.82 35.89
N GLU A 361 16.87 10.47 36.78
CA GLU A 361 18.31 10.62 36.71
C GLU A 361 18.98 9.60 37.62
N LEU A 362 19.96 8.87 37.09
CA LEU A 362 20.76 7.90 37.84
C LEU A 362 22.15 8.49 38.07
N LEU A 363 22.62 8.41 39.32
CA LEU A 363 23.93 8.89 39.81
C LEU A 363 24.62 7.81 40.65
N GLY A 364 25.96 7.85 40.72
CA GLY A 364 26.75 6.93 41.54
C GLY A 364 26.53 5.44 41.23
N GLU A 365 26.44 4.62 42.27
CA GLU A 365 26.33 3.15 42.20
C GLU A 365 25.08 2.67 41.43
N ALA A 366 24.01 3.47 41.39
CA ALA A 366 22.79 3.15 40.65
C ALA A 366 22.99 3.05 39.12
N LYS A 367 24.11 3.57 38.59
CA LYS A 367 24.47 3.43 37.17
C LYS A 367 25.09 2.08 36.82
N GLN A 368 25.59 1.34 37.82
CA GLN A 368 26.42 0.16 37.58
C GLN A 368 25.69 -0.95 36.79
N PRO A 369 24.42 -1.28 37.04
CA PRO A 369 23.68 -2.24 36.22
C PRO A 369 23.56 -1.79 34.74
N PHE A 370 23.47 -0.48 34.51
CA PHE A 370 23.39 0.09 33.18
C PHE A 370 24.73 0.15 32.45
N TYR A 371 25.85 0.09 33.17
CA TYR A 371 27.18 -0.07 32.57
C TYR A 371 27.26 -1.39 31.79
N ASP A 372 26.92 -2.49 32.46
CA ASP A 372 26.95 -3.83 31.86
C ASP A 372 25.92 -3.97 30.74
N PHE A 373 24.74 -3.38 30.93
CA PHE A 373 23.71 -3.30 29.89
C PHE A 373 24.21 -2.59 28.63
N LEU A 374 24.78 -1.38 28.75
CA LEU A 374 25.29 -0.63 27.61
C LEU A 374 26.44 -1.36 26.93
N ARG A 375 27.31 -2.00 27.71
CA ARG A 375 28.40 -2.84 27.19
C ARG A 375 27.87 -3.99 26.34
N ALA A 376 26.89 -4.72 26.85
CA ALA A 376 26.26 -5.86 26.17
C ALA A 376 25.51 -5.44 24.89
N VAL A 377 24.66 -4.41 24.99
CA VAL A 377 23.80 -3.93 23.91
C VAL A 377 24.59 -3.19 22.82
N CYS A 378 25.66 -2.46 23.17
CA CYS A 378 26.47 -1.75 22.19
C CYS A 378 27.65 -2.59 21.68
N GLY A 379 28.07 -3.62 22.42
CA GLY A 379 29.24 -4.44 22.10
C GLY A 379 30.57 -3.70 22.25
N ARG A 380 30.62 -2.66 23.09
CA ARG A 380 31.80 -1.83 23.37
C ARG A 380 31.79 -1.36 24.81
N LEU A 381 32.96 -1.02 25.32
CA LEU A 381 33.10 -0.41 26.65
C LEU A 381 32.37 0.96 26.70
N PRO A 382 31.57 1.25 27.74
CA PRO A 382 30.85 2.53 27.89
C PRO A 382 31.73 3.79 27.79
N GLU A 383 33.01 3.68 28.12
CA GLU A 383 34.06 4.69 27.99
C GLU A 383 34.33 5.08 26.54
N GLU A 384 34.13 4.15 25.59
CA GLU A 384 34.29 4.37 24.16
C GLU A 384 32.99 4.84 23.49
N LEU A 385 31.89 4.88 24.23
CA LEU A 385 30.59 5.22 23.66
C LEU A 385 30.44 6.75 23.56
N PRO A 386 30.13 7.29 22.36
CA PRO A 386 29.57 8.64 22.23
C PRO A 386 28.23 8.75 22.97
N ALA A 387 27.62 9.93 22.90
CA ALA A 387 26.22 10.10 23.30
C ALA A 387 25.36 8.97 22.68
N THR A 388 24.70 8.18 23.53
CA THR A 388 24.06 6.92 23.15
C THR A 388 22.66 6.87 23.74
N ARG A 389 21.70 6.47 22.90
CA ARG A 389 20.28 6.31 23.27
C ARG A 389 19.85 4.91 22.91
N ILE A 390 19.46 4.13 23.90
CA ILE A 390 18.93 2.78 23.68
C ILE A 390 17.43 2.82 23.93
N LEU A 391 16.67 2.36 22.93
CA LEU A 391 15.21 2.31 22.99
C LEU A 391 14.76 0.89 23.31
N LEU A 392 13.90 0.77 24.31
CA LEU A 392 13.31 -0.47 24.80
C LEU A 392 11.78 -0.40 24.66
N THR A 393 11.18 -1.42 24.05
CA THR A 393 9.72 -1.58 23.95
C THR A 393 9.33 -3.00 24.25
N ALA A 394 8.17 -3.22 24.88
CA ALA A 394 7.65 -4.56 25.10
C ALA A 394 7.54 -5.31 23.77
N GLY A 395 8.09 -6.53 23.71
CA GLY A 395 7.95 -7.45 22.59
C GLY A 395 6.57 -8.11 22.62
N GLY A 396 6.03 -8.44 21.44
CA GLY A 396 4.77 -9.18 21.34
C GLY A 396 4.83 -10.61 21.90
N GLU A 397 3.77 -11.38 21.72
CA GLU A 397 3.67 -12.74 22.27
C GLU A 397 4.58 -13.77 21.57
N GLU A 398 5.03 -13.55 20.32
CA GLU A 398 5.91 -14.49 19.61
C GLU A 398 7.02 -13.79 18.79
N PRO A 399 8.24 -14.36 18.71
CA PRO A 399 9.28 -13.91 17.78
C PRO A 399 8.94 -14.19 16.30
N PRO A 400 9.29 -13.30 15.35
CA PRO A 400 9.88 -11.99 15.55
C PRO A 400 8.82 -11.01 16.05
N PHE A 401 9.13 -10.35 17.16
CA PHE A 401 8.22 -9.59 18.05
C PHE A 401 7.49 -8.38 17.45
N TYR A 402 7.48 -8.25 16.13
CA TYR A 402 6.45 -7.53 15.40
C TYR A 402 5.65 -8.57 14.60
N PRO A 403 4.51 -9.05 15.16
CA PRO A 403 3.71 -10.07 14.49
C PRO A 403 3.15 -9.57 13.15
N THR A 404 3.07 -8.24 12.95
CA THR A 404 2.61 -7.65 11.69
C THR A 404 3.45 -6.45 11.21
N PRO A 405 3.47 -6.17 9.89
CA PRO A 405 4.00 -4.90 9.35
C PRO A 405 3.32 -3.65 9.90
N ALA A 406 2.13 -3.76 10.51
CA ALA A 406 1.45 -2.65 11.15
C ALA A 406 2.11 -2.29 12.50
N ASP A 407 2.51 -3.29 13.28
CA ASP A 407 3.18 -3.06 14.57
C ASP A 407 4.56 -2.44 14.39
N TYR A 408 5.31 -2.90 13.37
CA TYR A 408 6.57 -2.26 13.01
C TYR A 408 6.37 -0.80 12.52
N ARG A 409 5.29 -0.52 11.78
CA ARG A 409 4.96 0.85 11.36
C ARG A 409 4.64 1.74 12.56
N ARG A 410 3.85 1.25 13.53
CA ARG A 410 3.55 1.95 14.79
C ARG A 410 4.83 2.26 15.57
N TYR A 411 5.70 1.27 15.75
CA TYR A 411 7.01 1.45 16.37
C TYR A 411 7.87 2.51 15.65
N ALA A 412 7.90 2.49 14.31
CA ALA A 412 8.67 3.46 13.54
C ALA A 412 8.13 4.90 13.65
N VAL A 413 6.84 5.08 13.94
CA VAL A 413 6.23 6.39 14.26
C VAL A 413 6.63 6.82 15.67
N LEU A 414 6.44 5.95 16.66
CA LEU A 414 6.79 6.18 18.07
C LEU A 414 8.26 6.56 18.22
N ARG A 415 9.18 5.79 17.63
CA ARG A 415 10.62 6.09 17.60
C ARG A 415 10.92 7.49 17.06
N ARG A 416 10.24 7.91 15.99
CA ARG A 416 10.46 9.24 15.39
C ARG A 416 9.94 10.36 16.28
N GLN A 417 8.92 10.12 17.09
CA GLN A 417 8.42 11.10 18.06
C GLN A 417 9.38 11.22 19.25
N ILE A 418 9.78 10.09 19.84
CA ILE A 418 10.74 9.99 20.94
C ILE A 418 12.05 10.70 20.60
N LEU A 419 12.66 10.35 19.46
CA LEU A 419 13.94 10.95 19.05
C LEU A 419 13.83 12.45 18.74
N ARG A 420 12.64 12.94 18.38
CA ARG A 420 12.40 14.38 18.20
C ARG A 420 12.30 15.08 19.55
N GLN A 421 11.55 14.52 20.50
CA GLN A 421 11.43 15.09 21.84
C GLN A 421 12.76 15.14 22.58
N LEU A 422 13.56 14.07 22.54
CA LEU A 422 14.90 14.04 23.12
C LEU A 422 15.91 14.98 22.42
N ARG A 423 15.58 15.54 21.26
CA ARG A 423 16.36 16.59 20.60
C ARG A 423 15.87 18.00 20.95
N SER A 424 14.56 18.18 21.17
CA SER A 424 13.99 19.47 21.57
C SER A 424 14.21 19.78 23.05
N SER A 425 14.18 18.78 23.93
CA SER A 425 14.40 18.94 25.37
C SER A 425 15.87 19.16 25.75
N PHE A 426 16.80 18.99 24.81
CA PHE A 426 18.23 19.18 25.00
C PHE A 426 18.80 20.10 23.90
N LYS A 427 18.40 21.38 23.94
CA LYS A 427 19.28 22.46 23.49
C LYS A 427 20.20 22.81 24.67
N PRO A 428 21.53 22.78 24.51
CA PRO A 428 22.41 23.35 25.52
C PRO A 428 22.15 24.86 25.55
N GLY A 429 21.59 25.36 26.66
CA GLY A 429 21.39 26.80 26.90
C GLY A 429 19.95 27.32 27.03
N SER A 430 18.97 26.52 27.45
CA SER A 430 17.69 27.07 27.94
C SER A 430 17.64 26.92 29.46
N PRO A 431 17.42 28.01 30.24
CA PRO A 431 17.21 27.90 31.68
C PRO A 431 15.94 27.08 31.92
N ALA A 432 16.01 26.17 32.89
CA ALA A 432 14.85 25.46 33.40
C ALA A 432 13.96 26.48 34.12
N ASP A 433 12.71 26.62 33.66
CA ASP A 433 11.69 27.31 34.44
C ASP A 433 11.34 26.44 35.65
N GLU A 434 11.58 27.02 36.82
CA GLU A 434 10.92 26.71 38.08
C GLU A 434 9.41 26.88 37.90
N ALA A 435 8.63 25.81 38.13
CA ALA A 435 7.26 25.84 38.63
C ALA A 435 6.85 24.46 39.14
#